data_AF-A0A6A8M7H2-F1
#
_entry.id   AF-A0A6A8M7H2-F1
#
_cell.length_a   1.000
_cell.length_b   1.000
_cell.length_c   1.000
_cell.angle_alpha   90.00
_cell.angle_beta   90.00
_cell.angle_gamma   90.00
#
_symmetry.space_group_name_H-M   'P 1'
#
loop_
_entity.id
_entity.type
_entity.pdbx_description
1 polymer ?
#
loop_
_entity_poly.entity_id
_entity_poly.type
_entity_poly.pdbx_seq_one_letter_code
_entity_poly.pdbx_strand_id
1 'polypeptide(L)'
;MPYKGNVPLPVIIMRLEQGLEETAVAQYTVSSWNTNFALPFYCVIPSGGADGVDVAGVLEENLHGILDHGGTADDVRQVLGLVPRDELDADTLAEEDYTEIDLGYCIEGQLLTFEEVDPDAADPVSFLSEKQVSQLRGMLESVPAGSQIRAAELLMGDAFTDWQAFAICKAFREGLDAGTVGKIADTRFNHSQMRELARIAEELLPSVFDECLSPEFSAEKLHLIRSIVQTGGRALPWRELSEAQLDVAAGALSLGLPVPLVELFAKPQIPAANMRSVFSALYDGAERATALRMLDPAYTPDQLACVRLTSEYNLTPGQFKTLFGPAVPAPAMRAITYALGKLSLPPADVLSLAQNPLRFSGEQLRVLFDAMANPQLSQEVVAAIADPALTPQQMQQMSVQCEGAGDARSAQHLKESFGGRSGGGMRETAAAAREASSEIADGRSPDASGERDPER
;
A
#
# COMPACT_ATOMS: atom_id res chain seq x y z
N MET A 1 30.22 14.54 19.44
CA MET A 1 31.58 13.99 19.65
C MET A 1 32.46 14.77 18.70
N PRO A 2 33.53 15.45 19.15
CA PRO A 2 34.45 16.12 18.24
C PRO A 2 34.99 15.10 17.22
N TYR A 3 35.01 15.52 15.96
CA TYR A 3 35.28 14.65 14.82
C TYR A 3 36.70 14.06 14.94
N LYS A 4 36.80 12.73 15.08
CA LYS A 4 38.11 12.05 15.13
C LYS A 4 38.73 12.05 13.74
N GLY A 5 39.69 12.95 13.50
CA GLY A 5 40.66 12.87 12.41
C GLY A 5 40.16 13.23 11.01
N ASN A 6 38.87 13.56 10.85
CA ASN A 6 38.28 13.96 9.58
C ASN A 6 37.68 15.37 9.70
N VAL A 7 37.69 16.12 8.60
CA VAL A 7 37.06 17.45 8.51
C VAL A 7 35.58 17.35 8.93
N PRO A 8 35.09 18.24 9.82
CA PRO A 8 33.70 18.25 10.26
C PRO A 8 32.68 18.40 9.13
N LEU A 9 31.51 17.79 9.28
CA LEU A 9 30.44 17.88 8.27
C LEU A 9 30.02 19.33 7.96
N PRO A 10 29.86 20.24 8.95
CA PRO A 10 29.55 21.64 8.64
C PRO A 10 30.62 22.33 7.77
N VAL A 11 31.90 22.02 7.98
CA VAL A 11 33.01 22.55 7.15
C VAL A 11 32.92 22.01 5.72
N ILE A 12 32.63 20.71 5.56
CA ILE A 12 32.43 20.10 4.23
C ILE A 12 31.26 20.75 3.49
N ILE A 13 30.14 20.97 4.19
CA ILE A 13 28.96 21.64 3.63
C ILE A 13 29.30 23.03 3.11
N MET A 14 29.96 23.86 3.93
CA MET A 14 30.38 25.20 3.53
C MET A 14 31.34 25.16 2.32
N ARG A 15 32.32 24.25 2.31
CA ARG A 15 33.24 24.10 1.17
C ARG A 15 32.55 23.64 -0.11
N LEU A 16 31.58 22.73 -0.01
CA LEU A 16 30.84 22.24 -1.17
C LEU A 16 29.97 23.34 -1.80
N GLU A 17 29.43 24.25 -0.98
CA GLU A 17 28.64 25.40 -1.41
C GLU A 17 29.53 26.52 -2.02
N GLN A 18 30.59 26.91 -1.31
CA GLN A 18 31.48 28.01 -1.72
C GLN A 18 32.41 27.62 -2.89
N GLY A 19 32.66 26.32 -3.07
CA GLY A 19 33.52 25.77 -4.13
C GLY A 19 34.83 25.24 -3.58
N LEU A 20 35.17 24.00 -3.95
CA LEU A 20 36.38 23.31 -3.45
C LEU A 20 37.68 23.92 -3.98
N GLU A 21 37.65 24.56 -5.16
CA GLU A 21 38.82 25.22 -5.75
C GLU A 21 39.08 26.60 -5.15
N GLU A 22 38.03 27.26 -4.65
CA GLU A 22 38.10 28.61 -4.08
C GLU A 22 38.42 28.60 -2.58
N THR A 23 38.31 27.43 -1.94
CA THR A 23 38.41 27.28 -0.48
C THR A 23 39.41 26.20 -0.04
N ALA A 24 40.07 26.44 1.08
CA ALA A 24 40.87 25.46 1.81
C ALA A 24 40.32 25.25 3.23
N VAL A 25 40.88 24.28 3.98
CA VAL A 25 40.52 24.04 5.39
C VAL A 25 41.71 24.44 6.24
N ALA A 26 41.49 25.23 7.28
CA ALA A 26 42.47 25.45 8.34
C ALA A 26 42.05 24.72 9.60
N GLN A 27 43.04 24.23 10.35
CA GLN A 27 42.87 23.69 11.68
C GLN A 27 43.62 24.53 12.71
N TYR A 28 43.07 24.64 13.91
CA TYR A 28 43.68 25.42 14.98
C TYR A 28 43.41 24.85 16.36
N THR A 29 44.23 25.26 17.32
CA THR A 29 44.10 24.89 18.73
C THR A 29 44.07 26.12 19.61
N VAL A 30 43.37 26.01 20.73
CA VAL A 30 43.17 27.09 21.68
C VAL A 30 43.67 26.63 23.05
N SER A 31 44.33 27.54 23.78
CA SER A 31 44.97 27.26 25.07
C SER A 31 44.03 26.74 26.15
N SER A 32 42.80 27.27 26.24
CA SER A 32 41.75 26.81 27.17
C SER A 32 41.35 25.34 26.94
N TRP A 33 41.45 24.86 25.70
CA TRP A 33 41.15 23.48 25.30
C TRP A 33 42.37 22.56 25.32
N ASN A 34 43.55 23.08 25.67
CA ASN A 34 44.82 22.34 25.65
C ASN A 34 45.00 21.42 26.87
N THR A 35 44.08 20.47 27.05
CA THR A 35 44.29 19.30 27.89
C THR A 35 44.95 18.20 27.05
N ASN A 36 45.62 17.20 27.64
CA ASN A 36 46.51 16.20 27.00
C ASN A 36 45.94 15.38 25.80
N PHE A 37 44.76 15.70 25.27
CA PHE A 37 44.09 15.12 24.09
C PHE A 37 43.36 16.16 23.23
N ALA A 38 43.84 17.42 23.17
CA ALA A 38 43.17 18.50 22.46
C ALA A 38 42.90 18.15 20.98
N LEU A 39 41.63 18.13 20.61
CA LEU A 39 41.19 17.95 19.23
C LEU A 39 41.19 19.33 18.56
N PRO A 40 41.71 19.45 17.33
CA PRO A 40 41.72 20.72 16.63
C PRO A 40 40.29 21.16 16.27
N PHE A 41 40.11 22.47 16.19
CA PHE A 41 38.95 23.11 15.56
C PHE A 41 39.24 23.34 14.08
N TYR A 42 38.19 23.47 13.27
CA TYR A 42 38.30 23.53 11.82
C TYR A 42 37.47 24.70 11.27
N CYS A 43 38.03 25.42 10.30
CA CYS A 43 37.32 26.47 9.57
C CYS A 43 37.68 26.43 8.08
N VAL A 44 36.78 26.99 7.26
CA VAL A 44 37.01 27.24 5.85
C VAL A 44 37.76 28.55 5.69
N ILE A 45 38.82 28.54 4.90
CA ILE A 45 39.61 29.73 4.55
C ILE A 45 39.63 29.91 3.03
N PRO A 46 39.91 31.12 2.51
CA PRO A 46 40.18 31.30 1.09
C PRO A 46 41.36 30.44 0.61
N SER A 47 41.30 29.99 -0.64
CA SER A 47 42.45 29.37 -1.28
C SER A 47 43.65 30.34 -1.34
N GLY A 48 44.87 29.82 -1.17
CA GLY A 48 46.10 30.63 -1.05
C GLY A 48 46.78 30.54 0.31
N GLY A 49 46.14 29.86 1.26
CA GLY A 49 46.73 29.36 2.50
C GLY A 49 46.50 30.23 3.72
N ALA A 50 46.96 29.74 4.88
CA ALA A 50 46.68 30.32 6.19
C ALA A 50 47.49 31.60 6.51
N ASP A 51 48.54 31.89 5.73
CA ASP A 51 49.45 33.00 6.00
C ASP A 51 48.82 34.36 5.71
N GLY A 52 48.75 35.22 6.74
CA GLY A 52 48.27 36.61 6.60
C GLY A 52 46.75 36.76 6.52
N VAL A 53 46.01 35.67 6.77
CA VAL A 53 44.55 35.67 6.87
C VAL A 53 44.10 36.39 8.14
N ASP A 54 43.03 37.18 8.02
CA ASP A 54 42.33 37.71 9.19
C ASP A 54 41.55 36.57 9.87
N VAL A 55 42.17 35.95 10.88
CA VAL A 55 41.61 34.80 11.58
C VAL A 55 40.26 35.15 12.22
N ALA A 56 40.12 36.34 12.84
CA ALA A 56 38.88 36.73 13.48
C ALA A 56 37.75 36.89 12.44
N GLY A 57 38.02 37.57 11.32
CA GLY A 57 37.07 37.72 10.22
C GLY A 57 36.69 36.38 9.57
N VAL A 58 37.63 35.45 9.41
CA VAL A 58 37.34 34.09 8.93
C VAL A 58 36.43 33.33 9.88
N LEU A 59 36.68 33.41 11.19
CA LEU A 59 35.86 32.72 12.18
C LEU A 59 34.47 33.32 12.28
N GLU A 60 34.33 34.63 12.10
CA GLU A 60 33.03 35.30 11.95
C GLU A 60 32.28 34.76 10.73
N GLU A 61 32.92 34.71 9.55
CA GLU A 61 32.29 34.19 8.32
C GLU A 61 31.87 32.71 8.48
N ASN A 62 32.71 31.88 9.11
CA ASN A 62 32.37 30.49 9.38
C ASN A 62 31.26 30.32 10.43
N LEU A 63 31.21 31.19 11.44
CA LEU A 63 30.13 31.22 12.42
C LEU A 63 28.79 31.45 11.73
N HIS A 64 28.71 32.50 10.90
CA HIS A 64 27.51 32.78 10.10
C HIS A 64 27.21 31.63 9.14
N GLY A 65 28.20 31.11 8.44
CA GLY A 65 28.04 29.96 7.53
C GLY A 65 27.42 28.74 8.22
N ILE A 66 27.91 28.35 9.41
CA ILE A 66 27.33 27.23 10.17
C ILE A 66 25.87 27.53 10.54
N LEU A 67 25.57 28.73 11.02
CA LEU A 67 24.21 29.10 11.45
C LEU A 67 23.24 29.18 10.26
N ASP A 68 23.67 29.75 9.13
CA ASP A 68 22.90 29.87 7.89
C ASP A 68 22.54 28.49 7.31
N HIS A 69 23.37 27.48 7.54
CA HIS A 69 23.11 26.09 7.14
C HIS A 69 22.29 25.29 8.18
N GLY A 70 21.82 25.93 9.25
CA GLY A 70 21.00 25.30 10.29
C GLY A 70 21.80 24.66 11.42
N GLY A 71 23.03 25.10 11.62
CA GLY A 71 23.86 24.72 12.75
C GLY A 71 23.34 25.29 14.06
N THR A 72 23.67 24.59 15.14
CA THR A 72 23.33 24.92 16.52
C THR A 72 24.55 25.49 17.24
N ALA A 73 24.35 26.05 18.43
CA ALA A 73 25.44 26.48 19.30
C ALA A 73 26.42 25.33 19.64
N ASP A 74 25.93 24.08 19.69
CA ASP A 74 26.78 22.91 19.90
C ASP A 74 27.65 22.61 18.67
N ASP A 75 27.13 22.80 17.46
CA ASP A 75 27.93 22.66 16.23
C ASP A 75 29.02 23.74 16.16
N VAL A 76 28.66 24.99 16.46
CA VAL A 76 29.60 26.11 16.54
C VAL A 76 30.72 25.80 17.54
N ARG A 77 30.37 25.33 18.74
CA ARG A 77 31.34 24.95 19.78
C ARG A 77 32.21 23.77 19.36
N GLN A 78 31.63 22.74 18.75
CA GLN A 78 32.37 21.52 18.37
C GLN A 78 33.26 21.72 17.13
N VAL A 79 32.86 22.60 16.21
CA VAL A 79 33.57 22.83 14.95
C VAL A 79 34.58 23.97 15.08
N LEU A 80 34.16 25.10 15.65
CA LEU A 80 34.95 26.32 15.76
C LEU A 80 35.47 26.58 17.18
N GLY A 81 35.11 25.78 18.19
CA GLY A 81 35.56 26.05 19.56
C GLY A 81 35.02 27.35 20.16
N LEU A 82 34.08 28.02 19.49
CA LEU A 82 33.51 29.26 19.96
C LEU A 82 32.49 29.00 21.06
N VAL A 83 32.52 29.82 22.10
CA VAL A 83 31.59 29.78 23.22
C VAL A 83 30.88 31.12 23.36
N PRO A 84 29.62 31.15 23.81
CA PRO A 84 28.97 32.39 24.21
C PRO A 84 29.74 33.09 25.33
N ARG A 85 29.89 34.42 25.24
CA ARG A 85 30.65 35.22 26.21
C ARG A 85 30.12 35.12 27.64
N ASP A 86 28.81 34.93 27.79
CA ASP A 86 28.16 34.79 29.09
C ASP A 86 28.42 33.42 29.76
N GLU A 87 29.00 32.47 29.03
CA GLU A 87 29.48 31.20 29.59
C GLU A 87 30.91 31.28 30.13
N LEU A 88 31.66 32.35 29.83
CA LEU A 88 33.02 32.54 30.33
C LEU A 88 33.03 32.75 31.85
N ASP A 89 34.05 32.20 32.51
CA ASP A 89 34.23 32.44 33.94
C ASP A 89 34.72 33.87 34.25
N ALA A 90 34.58 34.25 35.52
CA ALA A 90 34.88 35.61 35.98
C ALA A 90 36.37 35.98 35.87
N ASP A 91 37.27 34.99 35.94
CA ASP A 91 38.71 35.22 35.86
C ASP A 91 39.10 35.49 34.40
N THR A 92 38.62 34.66 33.46
CA THR A 92 38.78 34.88 32.01
C THR A 92 38.27 36.25 31.58
N LEU A 93 37.11 36.67 32.08
CA LEU A 93 36.55 37.99 31.78
C LEU A 93 37.37 39.15 32.37
N ALA A 94 37.91 38.98 33.59
CA ALA A 94 38.69 40.01 34.27
C ALA A 94 40.10 40.16 33.68
N GLU A 95 40.69 39.07 33.21
CA GLU A 95 42.01 39.03 32.58
C GLU A 95 41.97 39.40 31.08
N GLU A 96 40.77 39.58 30.51
CA GLU A 96 40.55 39.78 29.07
C GLU A 96 41.20 38.65 28.23
N ASP A 97 41.26 37.43 28.78
CA ASP A 97 41.85 36.26 28.11
C ASP A 97 40.83 35.58 27.20
N TYR A 98 40.28 36.34 26.25
CA TYR A 98 39.38 35.85 25.22
C TYR A 98 39.44 36.76 24.00
N THR A 99 39.04 36.24 22.84
CA THR A 99 38.92 37.02 21.60
C THR A 99 37.46 37.03 21.16
N GLU A 100 36.85 38.21 21.11
CA GLU A 100 35.49 38.39 20.57
C GLU A 100 35.47 38.13 19.06
N ILE A 101 34.46 37.41 18.60
CA ILE A 101 34.23 37.13 17.18
C ILE A 101 32.99 37.89 16.72
N ASP A 102 31.80 37.31 16.86
CA ASP A 102 30.53 37.97 16.53
C ASP A 102 29.35 37.28 17.23
N LEU A 103 28.17 37.90 17.23
CA LEU A 103 26.92 37.38 17.81
C LEU A 103 27.04 36.99 19.29
N GLY A 104 27.98 37.61 20.01
CA GLY A 104 28.28 37.29 21.41
C GLY A 104 29.10 36.02 21.60
N TYR A 105 29.61 35.40 20.54
CA TYR A 105 30.56 34.29 20.60
C TYR A 105 32.00 34.80 20.65
N CYS A 106 32.83 34.04 21.36
CA CYS A 106 34.26 34.32 21.53
C CYS A 106 35.09 33.03 21.57
N ILE A 107 36.38 33.17 21.30
CA ILE A 107 37.39 32.17 21.66
C ILE A 107 37.80 32.42 23.10
N GLU A 108 37.68 31.42 23.97
CA GLU A 108 38.21 31.45 25.33
C GLU A 108 39.72 31.17 25.31
N GLY A 109 40.55 32.07 25.84
CA GLY A 109 42.01 31.97 25.83
C GLY A 109 42.69 32.35 24.50
N GLN A 110 43.96 32.00 24.39
CA GLN A 110 44.82 32.32 23.24
C GLN A 110 44.83 31.22 22.16
N LEU A 111 44.87 31.65 20.90
CA LEU A 111 45.15 30.81 19.74
C LEU A 111 46.61 30.33 19.78
N LEU A 112 46.83 29.02 19.71
CA LEU A 112 48.17 28.42 19.83
C LEU A 112 48.77 28.05 18.47
N THR A 113 47.96 27.48 17.58
CA THR A 113 48.34 27.07 16.23
C THR A 113 47.24 27.47 15.26
N PHE A 114 47.58 27.78 14.02
CA PHE A 114 46.63 27.98 12.94
C PHE A 114 47.31 27.56 11.64
N GLU A 115 46.95 26.39 11.13
CA GLU A 115 47.67 25.73 10.06
C GLU A 115 46.68 25.27 8.98
N GLU A 116 47.05 25.42 7.71
CA GLU A 116 46.30 24.84 6.61
C GLU A 116 46.39 23.31 6.66
N VAL A 117 45.24 22.65 6.53
CA VAL A 117 45.15 21.19 6.42
C VAL A 117 45.59 20.81 5.01
N ASP A 118 46.39 19.75 4.91
CA ASP A 118 46.81 19.19 3.63
C ASP A 118 45.60 19.03 2.66
N PRO A 119 45.68 19.54 1.42
CA PRO A 119 44.54 19.54 0.50
C PRO A 119 43.96 18.15 0.24
N ASP A 120 44.81 17.10 0.16
CA ASP A 120 44.34 15.73 -0.04
C ASP A 120 43.63 15.23 1.22
N ALA A 121 44.10 15.58 2.42
CA ALA A 121 43.42 15.25 3.68
C ALA A 121 42.11 16.03 3.88
N ALA A 122 42.00 17.23 3.30
CA ALA A 122 40.83 18.09 3.39
C ALA A 122 39.76 17.81 2.32
N ASP A 123 40.09 17.06 1.26
CA ASP A 123 39.15 16.70 0.20
C ASP A 123 38.01 15.80 0.74
N PRO A 124 36.73 16.16 0.55
CA PRO A 124 35.61 15.31 0.92
C PRO A 124 35.70 13.86 0.43
N VAL A 125 36.26 13.59 -0.76
CA VAL A 125 36.36 12.20 -1.27
C VAL A 125 37.42 11.35 -0.56
N SER A 126 38.28 11.97 0.25
CA SER A 126 39.29 11.26 1.04
C SER A 126 38.70 10.51 2.23
N PHE A 127 37.48 10.87 2.66
CA PHE A 127 36.79 10.21 3.76
C PHE A 127 35.30 9.95 3.50
N LEU A 128 34.74 10.45 2.39
CA LEU A 128 33.41 10.11 1.87
C LEU A 128 33.54 9.42 0.50
N SER A 129 32.56 8.59 0.14
CA SER A 129 32.46 8.07 -1.23
C SER A 129 32.02 9.16 -2.21
N GLU A 130 32.38 9.04 -3.49
CA GLU A 130 31.89 9.92 -4.56
C GLU A 130 30.36 10.04 -4.58
N LYS A 131 29.68 8.92 -4.30
CA LYS A 131 28.23 8.87 -4.17
C LYS A 131 27.73 9.78 -3.04
N GLN A 132 28.34 9.71 -1.86
CA GLN A 132 27.97 10.56 -0.73
C GLN A 132 28.23 12.04 -1.03
N VAL A 133 29.37 12.37 -1.64
CA VAL A 133 29.66 13.76 -2.06
C VAL A 133 28.62 14.27 -3.06
N SER A 134 28.25 13.45 -4.05
CA SER A 134 27.18 13.77 -5.02
C SER A 134 25.83 13.98 -4.33
N GLN A 135 25.47 13.13 -3.36
CA GLN A 135 24.25 13.29 -2.56
C GLN A 135 24.26 14.57 -1.73
N LEU A 136 25.38 14.95 -1.12
CA LEU A 136 25.50 16.22 -0.38
C LEU A 136 25.37 17.43 -1.31
N ARG A 137 25.94 17.40 -2.51
CA ARG A 137 25.75 18.47 -3.50
C ARG A 137 24.29 18.60 -3.94
N GLY A 138 23.63 17.49 -4.30
CA GLY A 138 22.21 17.51 -4.64
C GLY A 138 21.30 17.90 -3.47
N MET A 139 21.72 17.64 -2.23
CA MET A 139 21.06 18.12 -1.02
C MET A 139 21.19 19.64 -0.89
N LEU A 140 22.39 20.21 -1.03
CA LEU A 140 22.63 21.66 -0.98
C LEU A 140 21.79 22.44 -2.02
N GLU A 141 21.65 21.91 -3.23
CA GLU A 141 20.84 22.53 -4.29
C GLU A 141 19.32 22.52 -4.00
N SER A 142 18.87 21.68 -3.08
CA SER A 142 17.46 21.29 -3.04
C SER A 142 16.80 21.35 -1.65
N VAL A 143 17.59 21.36 -0.59
CA VAL A 143 17.17 21.58 0.79
C VAL A 143 17.35 23.08 1.11
N PRO A 144 16.33 23.76 1.68
CA PRO A 144 16.46 25.16 2.06
C PRO A 144 17.60 25.41 3.05
N ALA A 145 18.18 26.61 2.97
CA ALA A 145 19.07 27.12 4.01
C ALA A 145 18.41 27.03 5.39
N GLY A 146 19.20 26.81 6.42
CA GLY A 146 18.74 26.58 7.79
C GLY A 146 18.40 25.12 8.11
N SER A 147 18.52 24.18 7.17
CA SER A 147 18.28 22.73 7.41
C SER A 147 19.35 21.81 6.83
N GLN A 148 20.29 22.35 6.06
CA GLN A 148 21.26 21.56 5.27
C GLN A 148 22.19 20.73 6.16
N ILE A 149 22.65 21.25 7.31
CA ILE A 149 23.50 20.46 8.23
C ILE A 149 22.74 19.23 8.76
N ARG A 150 21.50 19.41 9.22
CA ARG A 150 20.68 18.29 9.74
C ARG A 150 20.34 17.29 8.64
N ALA A 151 20.04 17.76 7.43
CA ALA A 151 19.81 16.89 6.29
C ALA A 151 21.08 16.09 5.93
N ALA A 152 22.24 16.73 5.94
CA ALA A 152 23.53 16.09 5.68
C ALA A 152 23.82 14.99 6.71
N GLU A 153 23.61 15.25 8.01
CA GLU A 153 23.82 14.26 9.06
C GLU A 153 22.97 13.01 8.86
N LEU A 154 21.68 13.17 8.53
CA LEU A 154 20.79 12.05 8.23
C LEU A 154 21.31 11.24 7.03
N LEU A 155 21.68 11.92 5.94
CA LEU A 155 22.20 11.24 4.75
C LEU A 155 23.51 10.49 5.02
N MET A 156 24.36 10.99 5.92
CA MET A 156 25.65 10.36 6.24
C MET A 156 25.54 9.27 7.31
N GLY A 157 24.47 9.23 8.09
CA GLY A 157 24.27 8.26 9.17
C GLY A 157 23.94 6.85 8.68
N ASP A 158 23.33 6.71 7.51
CA ASP A 158 22.76 5.46 7.01
C ASP A 158 23.02 5.23 5.52
N ALA A 159 23.00 3.96 5.09
CA ALA A 159 23.25 3.56 3.71
C ALA A 159 22.01 3.70 2.81
N PHE A 160 21.54 4.92 2.60
CA PHE A 160 20.37 5.19 1.76
C PHE A 160 20.62 4.95 0.25
N THR A 161 19.60 4.43 -0.43
CA THR A 161 19.51 4.48 -1.89
C THR A 161 19.30 5.93 -2.36
N ASP A 162 19.60 6.23 -3.63
CA ASP A 162 19.43 7.59 -4.17
C ASP A 162 17.97 8.05 -4.10
N TRP A 163 17.02 7.13 -4.25
CA TRP A 163 15.59 7.42 -4.11
C TRP A 163 15.18 7.72 -2.66
N GLN A 164 15.78 7.05 -1.67
CA GLN A 164 15.53 7.36 -0.26
C GLN A 164 16.18 8.69 0.13
N ALA A 165 17.42 8.95 -0.31
CA ALA A 165 18.09 10.23 -0.11
C ALA A 165 17.30 11.39 -0.72
N PHE A 166 16.76 11.20 -1.93
CA PHE A 166 15.85 12.16 -2.55
C PHE A 166 14.58 12.39 -1.73
N ALA A 167 13.98 11.33 -1.16
CA ALA A 167 12.79 11.45 -0.32
C ALA A 167 13.08 12.25 0.96
N ILE A 168 14.25 12.06 1.59
CA ILE A 168 14.71 12.84 2.75
C ILE A 168 14.84 14.31 2.39
N CYS A 169 15.57 14.63 1.31
CA CYS A 169 15.76 16.02 0.87
C CYS A 169 14.42 16.70 0.53
N LYS A 170 13.51 15.95 -0.11
CA LYS A 170 12.18 16.45 -0.44
C LYS A 170 11.35 16.74 0.82
N ALA A 171 11.44 15.92 1.86
CA ALA A 171 10.75 16.14 3.13
C ALA A 171 11.15 17.47 3.79
N PHE A 172 12.45 17.79 3.82
CA PHE A 172 12.92 19.11 4.27
C PHE A 172 12.44 20.25 3.38
N ARG A 173 12.44 20.07 2.05
CA ARG A 173 11.94 21.07 1.10
C ARG A 173 10.45 21.39 1.29
N GLU A 174 9.68 20.41 1.74
CA GLU A 174 8.25 20.57 2.09
C GLU A 174 8.07 21.17 3.51
N GLY A 175 9.16 21.51 4.20
CA GLY A 175 9.13 22.26 5.47
C GLY A 175 9.02 21.39 6.71
N LEU A 176 9.21 20.07 6.61
CA LEU A 176 9.25 19.20 7.77
C LEU A 176 10.53 19.44 8.61
N ASP A 177 10.37 19.44 9.93
CA ASP A 177 11.49 19.61 10.86
C ASP A 177 12.41 18.39 10.89
N ALA A 178 13.67 18.61 11.28
CA ALA A 178 14.69 17.56 11.31
C ALA A 178 14.32 16.36 12.21
N GLY A 179 13.57 16.58 13.30
CA GLY A 179 13.13 15.50 14.18
C GLY A 179 12.10 14.60 13.50
N THR A 180 11.14 15.20 12.80
CA THR A 180 10.15 14.47 12.00
C THR A 180 10.80 13.75 10.82
N VAL A 181 11.68 14.43 10.07
CA VAL A 181 12.41 13.78 8.95
C VAL A 181 13.30 12.65 9.45
N GLY A 182 13.94 12.80 10.62
CA GLY A 182 14.74 11.75 11.25
C GLY A 182 13.95 10.48 11.57
N LYS A 183 12.66 10.59 11.92
CA LYS A 183 11.77 9.42 12.09
C LYS A 183 11.43 8.74 10.76
N ILE A 184 11.37 9.50 9.67
CA ILE A 184 11.05 8.99 8.31
C ILE A 184 12.31 8.39 7.66
N ALA A 185 13.48 8.96 7.94
CA ALA A 185 14.79 8.55 7.46
C ALA A 185 15.24 7.24 8.12
N ASP A 186 14.55 6.15 7.79
CA ASP A 186 14.86 4.80 8.24
C ASP A 186 14.99 3.88 7.02
N THR A 187 16.12 3.18 6.93
CA THR A 187 16.46 2.32 5.79
C THR A 187 15.49 1.16 5.57
N ARG A 188 14.68 0.81 6.58
CA ARG A 188 13.60 -0.20 6.48
C ARG A 188 12.42 0.28 5.64
N PHE A 189 12.25 1.58 5.45
CA PHE A 189 11.26 2.15 4.55
C PHE A 189 11.84 2.31 3.15
N ASN A 190 11.09 1.89 2.13
CA ASN A 190 11.40 2.28 0.76
C ASN A 190 11.00 3.74 0.50
N HIS A 191 11.52 4.32 -0.59
CA HIS A 191 11.29 5.73 -0.94
C HIS A 191 9.80 6.10 -1.08
N SER A 192 8.94 5.20 -1.55
CA SER A 192 7.50 5.45 -1.67
C SER A 192 6.83 5.53 -0.30
N GLN A 193 7.21 4.64 0.63
CA GLN A 193 6.76 4.70 2.03
C GLN A 193 7.21 6.02 2.68
N MET A 194 8.49 6.39 2.52
CA MET A 194 9.02 7.64 3.10
C MET A 194 8.26 8.87 2.60
N ARG A 195 7.92 8.93 1.31
CA ARG A 195 7.15 10.04 0.74
C ARG A 195 5.72 10.11 1.27
N GLU A 196 5.04 8.98 1.44
CA GLU A 196 3.71 8.99 2.06
C GLU A 196 3.77 9.32 3.55
N LEU A 197 4.79 8.85 4.28
CA LEU A 197 5.02 9.22 5.67
C LEU A 197 5.26 10.73 5.83
N ALA A 198 6.01 11.35 4.92
CA ALA A 198 6.21 12.80 4.90
C ALA A 198 4.88 13.55 4.72
N ARG A 199 4.04 13.12 3.77
CA ARG A 199 2.70 13.70 3.56
C ARG A 199 1.80 13.51 4.79
N ILE A 200 1.86 12.35 5.43
CA ILE A 200 1.12 12.07 6.66
C ILE A 200 1.59 13.02 7.77
N ALA A 201 2.89 13.21 7.94
CA ALA A 201 3.45 14.10 8.96
C ALA A 201 3.05 15.57 8.74
N GLU A 202 3.00 16.01 7.48
CA GLU A 202 2.61 17.37 7.10
C GLU A 202 1.11 17.63 7.29
N GLU A 203 0.28 16.68 6.85
CA GLU A 203 -1.17 16.92 6.70
C GLU A 203 -2.00 16.44 7.90
N LEU A 204 -1.49 15.50 8.70
CA LEU A 204 -2.24 14.83 9.76
C LEU A 204 -1.68 15.10 11.16
N LEU A 205 -2.43 14.68 12.17
CA LEU A 205 -2.03 14.82 13.56
C LEU A 205 -0.79 13.97 13.88
N PRO A 206 0.12 14.43 14.76
CA PRO A 206 1.32 13.69 15.15
C PRO A 206 1.04 12.27 15.65
N SER A 207 -0.06 12.06 16.37
CA SER A 207 -0.45 10.72 16.82
C SER A 207 -0.72 9.76 15.66
N VAL A 208 -1.32 10.24 14.56
CA VAL A 208 -1.58 9.37 13.40
C VAL A 208 -0.27 9.05 12.68
N PHE A 209 0.61 10.05 12.55
CA PHE A 209 1.94 9.85 12.00
C PHE A 209 2.74 8.80 12.77
N ASP A 210 2.83 8.91 14.10
CA ASP A 210 3.56 7.95 14.94
C ASP A 210 3.01 6.53 14.80
N GLU A 211 1.69 6.38 14.62
CA GLU A 211 1.04 5.10 14.40
C GLU A 211 1.28 4.51 13.00
N CYS A 212 1.63 5.35 12.03
CA CYS A 212 1.95 4.97 10.65
C CYS A 212 3.43 4.59 10.46
N LEU A 213 4.30 4.83 11.44
CA LEU A 213 5.73 4.46 11.42
C LEU A 213 5.94 2.95 11.56
N SER A 214 5.35 2.17 10.67
CA SER A 214 5.48 0.71 10.58
C SER A 214 5.98 0.30 9.19
N PRO A 215 7.15 -0.35 9.07
CA PRO A 215 7.67 -0.83 7.78
C PRO A 215 6.75 -1.87 7.11
N GLU A 216 5.84 -2.49 7.86
CA GLU A 216 4.85 -3.44 7.34
C GLU A 216 3.75 -2.76 6.50
N PHE A 217 3.56 -1.45 6.65
CA PHE A 217 2.59 -0.72 5.85
C PHE A 217 3.19 -0.36 4.49
N SER A 218 2.60 -0.89 3.42
CA SER A 218 2.95 -0.49 2.07
C SER A 218 2.67 1.00 1.84
N ALA A 219 3.30 1.58 0.81
CA ALA A 219 3.01 2.96 0.41
C ALA A 219 1.53 3.15 0.05
N GLU A 220 0.88 2.15 -0.57
CA GLU A 220 -0.54 2.19 -0.89
C GLU A 220 -1.41 2.19 0.38
N LYS A 221 -1.08 1.34 1.35
CA LYS A 221 -1.77 1.32 2.65
C LYS A 221 -1.66 2.67 3.35
N LEU A 222 -0.46 3.27 3.37
CA LEU A 222 -0.25 4.61 3.94
C LEU A 222 -1.07 5.68 3.22
N HIS A 223 -1.10 5.66 1.89
CA HIS A 223 -1.91 6.55 1.07
C HIS A 223 -3.40 6.46 1.43
N LEU A 224 -3.93 5.23 1.52
CA LEU A 224 -5.33 4.99 1.86
C LEU A 224 -5.67 5.42 3.29
N ILE A 225 -4.78 5.16 4.26
CA ILE A 225 -4.92 5.65 5.64
C ILE A 225 -4.99 7.19 5.63
N ARG A 226 -4.09 7.85 4.92
CA ARG A 226 -4.07 9.31 4.81
C ARG A 226 -5.40 9.85 4.28
N SER A 227 -5.87 9.29 3.16
CA SER A 227 -7.14 9.65 2.53
C SER A 227 -8.36 9.47 3.48
N ILE A 228 -8.42 8.35 4.20
CA ILE A 228 -9.48 8.09 5.19
C ILE A 228 -9.46 9.10 6.32
N VAL A 229 -8.29 9.41 6.87
CA VAL A 229 -8.18 10.34 8.00
C VAL A 229 -8.53 11.77 7.57
N GLN A 230 -8.10 12.21 6.38
CA GLN A 230 -8.46 13.52 5.81
C GLN A 230 -9.95 13.69 5.59
N THR A 231 -10.66 12.62 5.26
CA THR A 231 -12.11 12.61 5.07
C THR A 231 -12.90 12.41 6.38
N GLY A 232 -12.24 12.48 7.54
CA GLY A 232 -12.86 12.40 8.86
C GLY A 232 -13.00 10.99 9.42
N GLY A 233 -12.54 9.96 8.70
CA GLY A 233 -12.61 8.54 9.09
C GLY A 233 -11.57 8.10 10.13
N ARG A 234 -11.05 9.02 10.96
CA ARG A 234 -9.98 8.71 11.94
C ARG A 234 -10.35 7.59 12.92
N ALA A 235 -11.63 7.47 13.27
CA ALA A 235 -12.14 6.45 14.20
C ALA A 235 -12.23 5.04 13.61
N LEU A 236 -12.03 4.88 12.30
CA LEU A 236 -12.05 3.58 11.65
C LEU A 236 -10.84 2.71 12.10
N PRO A 237 -10.97 1.37 12.13
CA PRO A 237 -9.90 0.46 12.53
C PRO A 237 -8.87 0.26 11.39
N TRP A 238 -8.39 1.34 10.77
CA TRP A 238 -7.61 1.31 9.52
C TRP A 238 -6.31 0.51 9.61
N ARG A 239 -5.74 0.31 10.80
CA ARG A 239 -4.55 -0.56 10.98
C ARG A 239 -4.85 -2.03 10.70
N GLU A 240 -6.00 -2.50 11.16
CA GLU A 240 -6.44 -3.90 11.09
C GLU A 240 -7.05 -4.24 9.72
N LEU A 241 -7.47 -3.22 8.97
CA LEU A 241 -8.02 -3.40 7.62
C LEU A 241 -6.90 -3.76 6.63
N SER A 242 -7.21 -4.69 5.73
CA SER A 242 -6.42 -4.96 4.53
C SER A 242 -6.51 -3.78 3.54
N GLU A 243 -5.55 -3.68 2.63
CA GLU A 243 -5.56 -2.66 1.57
C GLU A 243 -6.87 -2.66 0.76
N ALA A 244 -7.40 -3.83 0.41
CA ALA A 244 -8.67 -3.94 -0.31
C ALA A 244 -9.87 -3.44 0.50
N GLN A 245 -9.84 -3.56 1.84
CA GLN A 245 -10.89 -3.01 2.72
C GLN A 245 -10.72 -1.49 2.87
N LEU A 246 -9.48 -1.00 2.98
CA LEU A 246 -9.15 0.41 3.03
C LEU A 246 -9.55 1.15 1.75
N ASP A 247 -9.29 0.56 0.58
CA ASP A 247 -9.72 1.06 -0.73
C ASP A 247 -11.23 1.32 -0.77
N VAL A 248 -12.03 0.36 -0.30
CA VAL A 248 -13.48 0.51 -0.24
C VAL A 248 -13.90 1.59 0.76
N ALA A 249 -13.28 1.65 1.94
CA ALA A 249 -13.59 2.67 2.94
C ALA A 249 -13.23 4.09 2.46
N ALA A 250 -12.05 4.26 1.86
CA ALA A 250 -11.60 5.52 1.27
C ALA A 250 -12.50 5.94 0.10
N GLY A 251 -12.86 5.00 -0.78
CA GLY A 251 -13.81 5.23 -1.87
C GLY A 251 -15.19 5.67 -1.37
N ALA A 252 -15.72 5.03 -0.33
CA ALA A 252 -17.00 5.40 0.27
C ALA A 252 -16.98 6.82 0.85
N LEU A 253 -15.93 7.17 1.62
CA LEU A 253 -15.79 8.51 2.21
C LEU A 253 -15.59 9.60 1.15
N SER A 254 -14.75 9.35 0.14
CA SER A 254 -14.49 10.31 -0.94
C SER A 254 -15.72 10.57 -1.82
N LEU A 255 -16.61 9.58 -1.97
CA LEU A 255 -17.91 9.74 -2.63
C LEU A 255 -19.02 10.28 -1.70
N GLY A 256 -18.66 10.71 -0.50
CA GLY A 256 -19.53 11.46 0.40
C GLY A 256 -20.42 10.63 1.32
N LEU A 257 -20.17 9.32 1.47
CA LEU A 257 -20.90 8.56 2.50
C LEU A 257 -20.51 9.05 3.90
N PRO A 258 -21.47 9.32 4.79
CA PRO A 258 -21.19 9.69 6.17
C PRO A 258 -20.35 8.64 6.91
N VAL A 259 -19.38 9.10 7.70
CA VAL A 259 -18.52 8.23 8.54
C VAL A 259 -19.32 7.19 9.34
N PRO A 260 -20.45 7.53 10.02
CA PRO A 260 -21.23 6.53 10.75
C PRO A 260 -21.84 5.42 9.90
N LEU A 261 -22.01 5.63 8.58
CA LEU A 261 -22.42 4.56 7.66
C LEU A 261 -21.23 3.69 7.26
N VAL A 262 -20.06 4.29 7.03
CA VAL A 262 -18.82 3.57 6.70
C VAL A 262 -18.40 2.67 7.87
N GLU A 263 -18.51 3.16 9.11
CA GLU A 263 -18.26 2.39 10.34
C GLU A 263 -19.09 1.08 10.45
N LEU A 264 -20.25 1.01 9.79
CA LEU A 264 -21.09 -0.20 9.83
C LEU A 264 -20.41 -1.38 9.15
N PHE A 265 -19.64 -1.10 8.08
CA PHE A 265 -19.07 -2.13 7.21
C PHE A 265 -17.54 -2.16 7.18
N ALA A 266 -16.85 -1.06 7.50
CA ALA A 266 -15.39 -0.98 7.53
C ALA A 266 -14.82 -1.67 8.78
N LYS A 267 -14.90 -3.00 8.80
CA LYS A 267 -14.48 -3.84 9.92
C LYS A 267 -13.61 -5.00 9.43
N PRO A 268 -12.56 -5.40 10.17
CA PRO A 268 -11.61 -6.43 9.72
C PRO A 268 -12.27 -7.78 9.39
N GLN A 269 -13.30 -8.15 10.14
CA GLN A 269 -14.06 -9.39 9.97
C GLN A 269 -14.97 -9.41 8.74
N ILE A 270 -15.18 -8.28 8.06
CA ILE A 270 -16.06 -8.16 6.89
C ILE A 270 -15.20 -8.15 5.63
N PRO A 271 -15.31 -9.15 4.73
CA PRO A 271 -14.52 -9.20 3.52
C PRO A 271 -14.69 -7.95 2.64
N ALA A 272 -13.64 -7.56 1.92
CA ALA A 272 -13.68 -6.39 1.03
C ALA A 272 -14.80 -6.48 -0.03
N ALA A 273 -15.14 -7.68 -0.51
CA ALA A 273 -16.23 -7.88 -1.46
C ALA A 273 -17.61 -7.54 -0.85
N ASN A 274 -17.83 -7.90 0.41
CA ASN A 274 -19.02 -7.53 1.17
C ASN A 274 -19.06 -6.03 1.39
N MET A 275 -17.95 -5.43 1.86
CA MET A 275 -17.84 -3.99 2.02
C MET A 275 -18.17 -3.24 0.72
N ARG A 276 -17.62 -3.69 -0.42
CA ARG A 276 -17.85 -3.07 -1.73
C ARG A 276 -19.31 -3.19 -2.15
N SER A 277 -19.94 -4.34 -1.91
CA SER A 277 -21.36 -4.54 -2.25
C SER A 277 -22.28 -3.68 -1.39
N VAL A 278 -22.01 -3.57 -0.08
CA VAL A 278 -22.72 -2.68 0.85
C VAL A 278 -22.56 -1.23 0.42
N PHE A 279 -21.32 -0.81 0.14
CA PHE A 279 -21.02 0.52 -0.33
C PHE A 279 -21.81 0.85 -1.61
N SER A 280 -21.70 0.04 -2.65
CA SER A 280 -22.45 0.26 -3.91
C SER A 280 -23.95 0.36 -3.66
N ALA A 281 -24.53 -0.54 -2.86
CA ALA A 281 -25.96 -0.49 -2.58
C ALA A 281 -26.39 0.78 -1.83
N LEU A 282 -25.63 1.22 -0.83
CA LEU A 282 -25.92 2.47 -0.12
C LEU A 282 -25.78 3.69 -1.02
N TYR A 283 -24.77 3.70 -1.89
CA TYR A 283 -24.55 4.77 -2.87
C TYR A 283 -25.66 4.84 -3.91
N ASP A 284 -26.14 3.69 -4.39
CA ASP A 284 -27.27 3.57 -5.33
C ASP A 284 -28.64 3.87 -4.68
N GLY A 285 -28.66 4.18 -3.37
CA GLY A 285 -29.89 4.52 -2.65
C GLY A 285 -30.74 3.31 -2.24
N ALA A 286 -30.17 2.11 -2.19
CA ALA A 286 -30.86 0.92 -1.71
C ALA A 286 -31.27 1.06 -0.24
N GLU A 287 -32.34 0.36 0.14
CA GLU A 287 -32.80 0.34 1.53
C GLU A 287 -31.68 -0.14 2.47
N ARG A 288 -31.46 0.60 3.56
CA ARG A 288 -30.43 0.28 4.57
C ARG A 288 -30.54 -1.16 5.08
N ALA A 289 -31.75 -1.68 5.29
CA ALA A 289 -31.94 -3.06 5.74
C ALA A 289 -31.40 -4.08 4.72
N THR A 290 -31.56 -3.83 3.41
CA THR A 290 -31.02 -4.66 2.34
C THR A 290 -29.50 -4.56 2.30
N ALA A 291 -28.95 -3.35 2.43
CA ALA A 291 -27.50 -3.15 2.50
C ALA A 291 -26.87 -3.92 3.69
N LEU A 292 -27.46 -3.83 4.88
CA LEU A 292 -26.93 -4.49 6.07
C LEU A 292 -26.94 -6.03 5.99
N ARG A 293 -27.84 -6.65 5.20
CA ARG A 293 -27.83 -8.11 4.99
C ARG A 293 -26.56 -8.59 4.30
N MET A 294 -25.98 -7.76 3.44
CA MET A 294 -24.75 -8.08 2.70
C MET A 294 -23.49 -8.07 3.57
N LEU A 295 -23.59 -7.67 4.85
CA LEU A 295 -22.48 -7.74 5.80
C LEU A 295 -22.15 -9.17 6.23
N ASP A 296 -23.03 -10.13 5.99
CA ASP A 296 -22.78 -11.53 6.34
C ASP A 296 -21.62 -12.10 5.49
N PRO A 297 -20.47 -12.45 6.11
CA PRO A 297 -19.30 -12.94 5.40
C PRO A 297 -19.52 -14.31 4.75
N ALA A 298 -20.62 -15.01 5.06
CA ALA A 298 -20.97 -16.28 4.41
C ALA A 298 -21.39 -16.12 2.93
N TYR A 299 -21.70 -14.90 2.48
CA TYR A 299 -22.02 -14.64 1.09
C TYR A 299 -20.78 -14.60 0.19
N THR A 300 -20.89 -15.24 -0.97
CA THR A 300 -19.94 -15.09 -2.08
C THR A 300 -20.24 -13.83 -2.90
N PRO A 301 -19.27 -13.28 -3.66
CA PRO A 301 -19.49 -12.10 -4.51
C PRO A 301 -20.68 -12.23 -5.48
N ASP A 302 -20.88 -13.41 -6.08
CA ASP A 302 -22.00 -13.67 -6.97
C ASP A 302 -23.36 -13.64 -6.25
N GLN A 303 -23.42 -14.13 -5.01
CA GLN A 303 -24.64 -14.08 -4.19
C GLN A 303 -24.94 -12.64 -3.79
N LEU A 304 -23.93 -11.85 -3.42
CA LEU A 304 -24.09 -10.43 -3.07
C LEU A 304 -24.71 -9.61 -4.21
N ALA A 305 -24.31 -9.88 -5.47
CA ALA A 305 -24.91 -9.24 -6.64
C ALA A 305 -26.43 -9.51 -6.74
N CYS A 306 -26.88 -10.71 -6.37
CA CYS A 306 -28.29 -11.07 -6.34
C CYS A 306 -29.01 -10.41 -5.16
N VAL A 307 -28.41 -10.45 -3.97
CA VAL A 307 -28.98 -9.87 -2.73
C VAL A 307 -29.25 -8.37 -2.88
N ARG A 308 -28.37 -7.62 -3.57
CA ARG A 308 -28.53 -6.18 -3.80
C ARG A 308 -29.87 -5.83 -4.48
N LEU A 309 -30.32 -6.67 -5.40
CA LEU A 309 -31.54 -6.44 -6.18
C LEU A 309 -32.83 -6.76 -5.40
N THR A 310 -32.72 -7.38 -4.22
CA THR A 310 -33.90 -7.82 -3.45
C THR A 310 -34.75 -6.70 -2.88
N SER A 311 -34.21 -5.48 -2.80
CA SER A 311 -34.96 -4.29 -2.36
C SER A 311 -36.16 -3.98 -3.28
N GLU A 312 -36.11 -4.42 -4.54
CA GLU A 312 -37.17 -4.22 -5.52
C GLU A 312 -38.34 -5.23 -5.38
N TYR A 313 -38.14 -6.32 -4.63
CA TYR A 313 -39.05 -7.49 -4.67
C TYR A 313 -40.02 -7.58 -3.48
N ASN A 314 -40.02 -6.62 -2.55
CA ASN A 314 -40.92 -6.59 -1.38
C ASN A 314 -41.02 -7.92 -0.61
N LEU A 315 -39.89 -8.61 -0.44
CA LEU A 315 -39.84 -9.92 0.22
C LEU A 315 -40.01 -9.79 1.73
N THR A 316 -40.81 -10.69 2.32
CA THR A 316 -40.82 -10.87 3.77
C THR A 316 -39.47 -11.43 4.26
N PRO A 317 -39.08 -11.23 5.53
CA PRO A 317 -37.84 -11.79 6.06
C PRO A 317 -37.70 -13.32 5.89
N GLY A 318 -38.82 -14.05 6.01
CA GLY A 318 -38.85 -15.49 5.78
C GLY A 318 -38.61 -15.87 4.31
N GLN A 319 -39.23 -15.15 3.38
CA GLN A 319 -39.01 -15.37 1.94
C GLN A 319 -37.58 -15.04 1.54
N PHE A 320 -37.02 -13.92 2.03
CA PHE A 320 -35.63 -13.56 1.79
C PHE A 320 -34.67 -14.65 2.27
N LYS A 321 -34.83 -15.14 3.51
CA LYS A 321 -33.95 -16.18 4.06
C LYS A 321 -33.97 -17.46 3.22
N THR A 322 -35.15 -17.87 2.74
CA THR A 322 -35.30 -19.09 1.95
C THR A 322 -34.73 -18.95 0.54
N LEU A 323 -34.95 -17.81 -0.12
CA LEU A 323 -34.58 -17.59 -1.51
C LEU A 323 -33.17 -17.01 -1.70
N PHE A 324 -32.70 -16.20 -0.76
CA PHE A 324 -31.48 -15.39 -0.85
C PHE A 324 -30.57 -15.55 0.39
N GLY A 325 -30.81 -16.54 1.24
CA GLY A 325 -29.89 -16.86 2.34
C GLY A 325 -28.53 -17.38 1.82
N PRO A 326 -27.44 -17.27 2.60
CA PRO A 326 -26.09 -17.64 2.15
C PRO A 326 -25.96 -19.13 1.78
N ALA A 327 -26.83 -19.99 2.31
CA ALA A 327 -26.90 -21.41 1.96
C ALA A 327 -27.45 -21.69 0.54
N VAL A 328 -28.07 -20.71 -0.11
CA VAL A 328 -28.62 -20.86 -1.47
C VAL A 328 -27.51 -20.62 -2.50
N PRO A 329 -27.14 -21.58 -3.36
CA PRO A 329 -26.09 -21.40 -4.34
C PRO A 329 -26.33 -20.23 -5.31
N ALA A 330 -25.26 -19.55 -5.72
CA ALA A 330 -25.34 -18.40 -6.63
C ALA A 330 -26.09 -18.67 -7.94
N PRO A 331 -25.94 -19.83 -8.63
CA PRO A 331 -26.73 -20.12 -9.83
C PRO A 331 -28.24 -20.14 -9.58
N ALA A 332 -28.67 -20.65 -8.42
CA ALA A 332 -30.09 -20.65 -8.04
C ALA A 332 -30.56 -19.23 -7.73
N MET A 333 -29.79 -18.44 -6.98
CA MET A 333 -30.11 -17.03 -6.72
C MET A 333 -30.26 -16.22 -8.01
N ARG A 334 -29.41 -16.45 -9.02
CA ARG A 334 -29.54 -15.78 -10.32
C ARG A 334 -30.84 -16.14 -11.04
N ALA A 335 -31.24 -17.41 -11.02
CA ALA A 335 -32.51 -17.85 -11.59
C ALA A 335 -33.72 -17.23 -10.85
N ILE A 336 -33.66 -17.19 -9.52
CA ILE A 336 -34.67 -16.56 -8.66
C ILE A 336 -34.76 -15.05 -8.95
N THR A 337 -33.61 -14.36 -9.02
CA THR A 337 -33.53 -12.92 -9.34
C THR A 337 -34.13 -12.63 -10.71
N TYR A 338 -33.81 -13.47 -11.70
CA TYR A 338 -34.40 -13.39 -13.04
C TYR A 338 -35.92 -13.58 -13.00
N ALA A 339 -36.43 -14.56 -12.25
CA ALA A 339 -37.85 -14.82 -12.13
C ALA A 339 -38.62 -13.66 -11.48
N LEU A 340 -38.10 -13.11 -10.38
CA LEU A 340 -38.73 -12.00 -9.66
C LEU A 340 -38.65 -10.68 -10.45
N GLY A 341 -37.50 -10.40 -11.06
CA GLY A 341 -37.29 -9.15 -11.79
C GLY A 341 -37.79 -9.20 -13.23
N LYS A 342 -37.16 -10.03 -14.07
CA LYS A 342 -37.42 -10.04 -15.53
C LYS A 342 -38.76 -10.66 -15.90
N LEU A 343 -39.15 -11.74 -15.22
CA LEU A 343 -40.45 -12.39 -15.46
C LEU A 343 -41.58 -11.81 -14.60
N SER A 344 -41.25 -11.02 -13.57
CA SER A 344 -42.23 -10.45 -12.63
C SER A 344 -43.14 -11.52 -11.99
N LEU A 345 -42.60 -12.73 -11.75
CA LEU A 345 -43.36 -13.80 -11.09
C LEU A 345 -43.62 -13.45 -9.61
N PRO A 346 -44.79 -13.78 -9.06
CA PRO A 346 -45.07 -13.60 -7.64
C PRO A 346 -44.06 -14.35 -6.76
N PRO A 347 -43.61 -13.77 -5.62
CA PRO A 347 -42.68 -14.47 -4.71
C PRO A 347 -43.17 -15.83 -4.21
N ALA A 348 -44.49 -16.01 -4.06
CA ALA A 348 -45.08 -17.29 -3.66
C ALA A 348 -44.84 -18.40 -4.70
N ASP A 349 -44.96 -18.05 -5.98
CA ASP A 349 -44.77 -18.97 -7.11
C ASP A 349 -43.30 -19.37 -7.22
N VAL A 350 -42.40 -18.40 -7.06
CA VAL A 350 -40.94 -18.65 -7.03
C VAL A 350 -40.56 -19.55 -5.84
N LEU A 351 -41.15 -19.33 -4.66
CA LEU A 351 -40.92 -20.17 -3.48
C LEU A 351 -41.36 -21.63 -3.69
N SER A 352 -42.41 -21.86 -4.47
CA SER A 352 -42.94 -23.21 -4.68
C SER A 352 -41.88 -24.15 -5.29
N LEU A 353 -40.99 -23.61 -6.14
CA LEU A 353 -39.92 -24.35 -6.79
C LEU A 353 -38.55 -24.18 -6.11
N ALA A 354 -38.25 -22.98 -5.60
CA ALA A 354 -36.97 -22.64 -4.97
C ALA A 354 -36.98 -22.89 -3.45
N GLN A 355 -37.45 -24.06 -3.02
CA GLN A 355 -37.45 -24.45 -1.60
C GLN A 355 -36.03 -24.76 -1.11
N ASN A 356 -35.80 -24.63 0.21
CA ASN A 356 -34.54 -25.03 0.85
C ASN A 356 -34.79 -26.26 1.75
N PRO A 357 -34.12 -27.42 1.54
CA PRO A 357 -33.05 -27.66 0.56
C PRO A 357 -33.55 -27.64 -0.89
N LEU A 358 -32.69 -27.15 -1.79
CA LEU A 358 -33.00 -27.03 -3.21
C LEU A 358 -33.19 -28.40 -3.86
N ARG A 359 -34.32 -28.55 -4.53
CA ARG A 359 -34.62 -29.74 -5.34
C ARG A 359 -34.02 -29.66 -6.75
N PHE A 360 -33.82 -28.45 -7.26
CA PHE A 360 -33.43 -28.18 -8.64
C PHE A 360 -32.12 -27.37 -8.68
N SER A 361 -31.30 -27.62 -9.71
CA SER A 361 -30.15 -26.80 -10.03
C SER A 361 -30.57 -25.41 -10.51
N GLY A 362 -29.64 -24.45 -10.52
CA GLY A 362 -29.94 -23.09 -11.01
C GLY A 362 -30.40 -23.06 -12.47
N GLU A 363 -29.87 -23.94 -13.32
CA GLU A 363 -30.29 -24.06 -14.72
C GLU A 363 -31.66 -24.71 -14.87
N GLN A 364 -31.96 -25.74 -14.07
CA GLN A 364 -33.30 -26.35 -14.04
C GLN A 364 -34.34 -25.30 -13.58
N LEU A 365 -34.04 -24.53 -12.52
CA LEU A 365 -34.92 -23.45 -12.06
C LEU A 365 -35.15 -22.40 -13.15
N ARG A 366 -34.11 -22.02 -13.89
CA ARG A 366 -34.20 -21.05 -14.98
C ARG A 366 -35.22 -21.47 -16.04
N VAL A 367 -35.20 -22.74 -16.45
CA VAL A 367 -36.15 -23.31 -17.41
C VAL A 367 -37.55 -23.39 -16.82
N LEU A 368 -37.68 -23.85 -15.57
CA LEU A 368 -38.98 -23.96 -14.91
C LEU A 368 -39.66 -22.60 -14.75
N PHE A 369 -38.91 -21.54 -14.42
CA PHE A 369 -39.47 -20.20 -14.33
C PHE A 369 -39.91 -19.65 -15.70
N ASP A 370 -39.17 -19.90 -16.78
CA ASP A 370 -39.64 -19.56 -18.14
C ASP A 370 -40.93 -20.31 -18.49
N ALA A 371 -41.00 -21.60 -18.15
CA ALA A 371 -42.20 -22.41 -18.38
C ALA A 371 -43.41 -21.89 -17.57
N MET A 372 -43.20 -21.47 -16.31
CA MET A 372 -44.24 -20.86 -15.48
C MET A 372 -44.74 -19.52 -16.02
N ALA A 373 -43.84 -18.71 -16.59
CA ALA A 373 -44.20 -17.43 -17.17
C ALA A 373 -44.84 -17.55 -18.57
N ASN A 374 -44.76 -18.73 -19.20
CA ASN A 374 -45.29 -18.94 -20.54
C ASN A 374 -46.82 -19.16 -20.50
N PRO A 375 -47.64 -18.25 -21.08
CA PRO A 375 -49.10 -18.37 -21.07
C PRO A 375 -49.62 -19.53 -21.95
N GLN A 376 -48.78 -20.12 -22.80
CA GLN A 376 -49.15 -21.24 -23.66
C GLN A 376 -49.01 -22.61 -22.98
N LEU A 377 -48.44 -22.65 -21.77
CA LEU A 377 -48.29 -23.89 -21.00
C LEU A 377 -49.32 -23.94 -19.88
N SER A 378 -49.97 -25.09 -19.73
CA SER A 378 -50.87 -25.35 -18.61
C SER A 378 -50.07 -25.65 -17.32
N GLN A 379 -50.67 -25.40 -16.15
CA GLN A 379 -50.04 -25.73 -14.87
C GLN A 379 -49.70 -27.21 -14.73
N GLU A 380 -50.49 -28.11 -15.34
CA GLU A 380 -50.23 -29.54 -15.31
C GLU A 380 -48.97 -29.91 -16.12
N VAL A 381 -48.73 -29.24 -17.26
CA VAL A 381 -47.52 -29.42 -18.06
C VAL A 381 -46.30 -28.91 -17.31
N VAL A 382 -46.38 -27.74 -16.68
CA VAL A 382 -45.29 -27.21 -15.84
C VAL A 382 -44.97 -28.16 -14.69
N ALA A 383 -45.98 -28.74 -14.03
CA ALA A 383 -45.80 -29.73 -12.98
C ALA A 383 -45.14 -31.02 -13.49
N ALA A 384 -45.44 -31.45 -14.72
CA ALA A 384 -44.80 -32.61 -15.34
C ALA A 384 -43.32 -32.36 -15.68
N ILE A 385 -42.96 -31.13 -16.07
CA ILE A 385 -41.58 -30.69 -16.35
C ILE A 385 -40.77 -30.54 -15.06
N ALA A 386 -41.41 -30.20 -13.94
CA ALA A 386 -40.79 -30.04 -12.61
C ALA A 386 -40.34 -31.36 -11.95
N ASP A 387 -39.50 -32.13 -12.65
CA ASP A 387 -38.86 -33.34 -12.16
C ASP A 387 -37.33 -33.15 -12.02
N PRO A 388 -36.76 -33.27 -10.81
CA PRO A 388 -35.33 -33.07 -10.59
C PRO A 388 -34.42 -34.06 -11.34
N ALA A 389 -34.94 -35.21 -11.80
CA ALA A 389 -34.20 -36.19 -12.58
C ALA A 389 -33.95 -35.75 -14.04
N LEU A 390 -34.69 -34.76 -14.55
CA LEU A 390 -34.55 -34.26 -15.92
C LEU A 390 -33.42 -33.26 -16.05
N THR A 391 -32.64 -33.33 -17.12
CA THR A 391 -31.64 -32.29 -17.41
C THR A 391 -32.31 -30.98 -17.84
N PRO A 392 -31.66 -29.81 -17.69
CA PRO A 392 -32.21 -28.54 -18.19
C PRO A 392 -32.59 -28.59 -19.68
N GLN A 393 -31.82 -29.30 -20.50
CA GLN A 393 -32.10 -29.48 -21.93
C GLN A 393 -33.37 -30.30 -22.18
N GLN A 394 -33.58 -31.37 -21.40
CA GLN A 394 -34.80 -32.18 -21.50
C GLN A 394 -36.02 -31.37 -21.05
N MET A 395 -35.91 -30.61 -19.96
CA MET A 395 -36.98 -29.70 -19.49
C MET A 395 -37.33 -28.66 -20.54
N GLN A 396 -36.32 -28.06 -21.20
CA GLN A 396 -36.54 -27.08 -22.26
C GLN A 396 -37.22 -27.72 -23.47
N GLN A 397 -36.78 -28.92 -23.88
CA GLN A 397 -37.39 -29.64 -24.99
C GLN A 397 -38.85 -29.97 -24.72
N MET A 398 -39.18 -30.40 -23.50
CA MET A 398 -40.57 -30.63 -23.09
C MET A 398 -41.38 -29.34 -23.10
N SER A 399 -40.81 -28.24 -22.61
CA SER A 399 -41.47 -26.94 -22.62
C SER A 399 -41.87 -26.54 -24.04
N VAL A 400 -40.93 -26.59 -25.00
CA VAL A 400 -41.17 -26.21 -26.40
C VAL A 400 -42.15 -27.15 -27.09
N GLN A 401 -42.03 -28.47 -26.89
CA GLN A 401 -42.89 -29.44 -27.57
C GLN A 401 -44.34 -29.45 -27.04
N CYS A 402 -44.55 -28.93 -25.83
CA CYS A 402 -45.86 -28.78 -25.23
C CYS A 402 -46.44 -27.37 -25.36
N GLU A 403 -45.78 -26.44 -26.08
CA GLU A 403 -46.33 -25.11 -26.37
C GLU A 403 -47.63 -25.23 -27.18
N GLY A 404 -48.77 -24.89 -26.57
CA GLY A 404 -50.11 -25.00 -27.16
C GLY A 404 -51.02 -26.03 -26.48
N ALA A 405 -51.85 -26.74 -27.27
CA ALA A 405 -52.85 -27.70 -26.76
C ALA A 405 -52.26 -29.02 -26.20
N GLY A 406 -50.99 -29.00 -25.78
CA GLY A 406 -50.34 -30.13 -25.12
C GLY A 406 -50.97 -30.37 -23.74
N ASP A 407 -51.40 -31.60 -23.50
CA ASP A 407 -51.93 -32.04 -22.20
C ASP A 407 -50.83 -32.67 -21.33
N ALA A 408 -51.12 -32.87 -20.05
CA ALA A 408 -50.19 -33.51 -19.11
C ALA A 408 -49.72 -34.91 -19.58
N ARG A 409 -50.54 -35.61 -20.37
CA ARG A 409 -50.21 -36.94 -20.93
C ARG A 409 -49.13 -36.84 -22.00
N SER A 410 -49.17 -35.82 -22.84
CA SER A 410 -48.15 -35.55 -23.85
C SER A 410 -46.80 -35.26 -23.20
N ALA A 411 -46.78 -34.47 -22.12
CA ALA A 411 -45.57 -34.23 -21.32
C ALA A 411 -45.04 -35.53 -20.68
N GLN A 412 -45.93 -36.38 -20.15
CA GLN A 412 -45.55 -37.65 -19.56
C GLN A 412 -44.97 -38.65 -20.58
N HIS A 413 -45.54 -38.73 -21.79
CA HIS A 413 -45.00 -39.57 -22.86
C HIS A 413 -43.62 -39.10 -23.34
N LEU A 414 -43.39 -37.78 -23.43
CA LEU A 414 -42.07 -37.24 -23.76
C LEU A 414 -41.04 -37.60 -22.69
N LYS A 415 -41.44 -37.51 -21.42
CA LYS A 415 -40.60 -37.91 -20.27
C LYS A 415 -40.18 -39.37 -20.34
N GLU A 416 -41.11 -40.28 -20.66
CA GLU A 416 -40.82 -41.70 -20.86
C GLU A 416 -39.85 -41.94 -22.03
N SER A 417 -39.94 -41.14 -23.10
CA SER A 417 -39.05 -41.24 -24.26
C SER A 417 -37.59 -40.91 -23.94
N PHE A 418 -37.33 -40.06 -22.94
CA PHE A 418 -35.98 -39.77 -22.47
C PHE A 418 -35.39 -40.92 -21.65
N GLY A 419 -36.21 -41.62 -20.86
CA GLY A 419 -35.79 -42.81 -20.09
C GLY A 419 -35.44 -44.00 -20.98
N GLY A 420 -36.10 -44.15 -22.13
CA GLY A 420 -35.87 -45.27 -23.07
C GLY A 420 -34.56 -45.21 -23.85
N ARG A 421 -33.87 -44.07 -23.92
CA ARG A 421 -32.64 -43.89 -24.72
C ARG A 421 -31.33 -44.20 -24.00
N SER A 422 -31.34 -44.44 -22.68
CA SER A 422 -30.10 -44.63 -21.90
C SER A 422 -29.54 -46.06 -21.90
N GLY A 423 -30.15 -47.03 -22.61
CA GLY A 423 -29.77 -48.45 -22.54
C GLY A 423 -29.21 -49.10 -23.82
N GLY A 424 -29.32 -48.47 -24.99
CA GLY A 424 -29.05 -49.14 -26.28
C GLY A 424 -27.75 -48.78 -27.00
N GLY A 425 -27.26 -47.54 -26.86
CA GLY A 425 -26.20 -47.01 -27.76
C GLY A 425 -24.75 -47.42 -27.43
N MET A 426 -24.46 -47.86 -26.21
CA MET A 426 -23.08 -48.20 -25.79
C MET A 426 -22.66 -49.64 -26.10
N ARG A 427 -23.60 -50.56 -26.37
CA ARG A 427 -23.24 -51.98 -26.64
C ARG A 427 -22.85 -52.23 -28.10
N GLU A 428 -23.44 -51.52 -29.06
CA GLU A 428 -23.07 -51.69 -30.48
C GLU A 428 -21.76 -51.00 -30.85
N THR A 429 -21.45 -49.85 -30.22
CA THR A 429 -20.18 -49.14 -30.45
C THR A 429 -18.98 -49.83 -29.79
N ALA A 430 -19.18 -50.52 -28.66
CA ALA A 430 -18.14 -51.32 -28.01
C ALA A 430 -17.85 -52.66 -28.72
N ALA A 431 -18.82 -53.22 -29.45
CA ALA A 431 -18.61 -54.40 -30.27
C ALA A 431 -17.80 -54.06 -31.53
N ALA A 432 -18.13 -52.97 -32.22
CA ALA A 432 -17.40 -52.51 -33.41
C ALA A 432 -15.94 -52.08 -33.10
N ALA A 433 -15.68 -51.50 -31.92
CA ALA A 433 -14.34 -51.09 -31.52
C ALA A 433 -13.42 -52.26 -31.10
N ARG A 434 -14.01 -53.37 -30.62
CA ARG A 434 -13.25 -54.60 -30.28
C ARG A 434 -12.82 -55.40 -31.50
N GLU A 435 -13.63 -55.41 -32.55
CA GLU A 435 -13.31 -56.10 -33.81
C GLU A 435 -12.20 -55.38 -34.59
N ALA A 436 -12.17 -54.05 -34.54
CA ALA A 436 -11.09 -53.24 -35.13
C ALA A 436 -9.75 -53.30 -34.36
N SER A 437 -9.78 -53.62 -33.06
CA SER A 437 -8.57 -53.70 -32.23
C SER A 437 -7.87 -55.07 -32.31
N SER A 438 -8.56 -56.14 -32.74
CA SER A 438 -7.93 -57.45 -32.94
C SER A 438 -7.13 -57.57 -34.23
N GLU A 439 -7.39 -56.73 -35.24
CA GLU A 439 -6.67 -56.79 -36.53
C GLU A 439 -5.30 -56.09 -36.51
N ILE A 440 -5.01 -55.25 -35.50
CA ILE A 440 -3.75 -54.49 -35.40
C ILE A 440 -2.67 -55.24 -34.59
N ALA A 441 -3.04 -56.28 -33.84
CA ALA A 441 -2.15 -56.97 -32.89
C ALA A 441 -1.23 -58.05 -33.50
N ASP A 442 -1.33 -58.35 -34.80
CA ASP A 442 -0.56 -59.44 -35.47
C ASP A 442 0.62 -58.96 -36.35
N GLY A 443 1.14 -57.75 -36.10
CA GLY A 443 2.30 -57.19 -36.80
C GLY A 443 3.61 -57.22 -35.99
N ARG A 444 4.42 -58.28 -36.17
CA ARG A 444 5.81 -58.46 -35.68
C ARG A 444 6.71 -57.21 -35.81
N SER A 445 7.48 -56.90 -34.76
CA SER A 445 8.78 -56.20 -34.83
C SER A 445 9.88 -57.03 -34.15
N PRO A 446 11.06 -57.17 -34.78
CA PRO A 446 12.30 -57.49 -34.09
C PRO A 446 13.32 -56.34 -34.17
N ASP A 447 14.23 -56.35 -33.17
CA ASP A 447 15.55 -55.70 -33.09
C ASP A 447 15.59 -54.17 -32.91
N ALA A 448 16.45 -53.58 -32.07
CA ALA A 448 17.67 -54.05 -31.41
C ALA A 448 17.92 -53.21 -30.14
N SER A 449 18.43 -53.85 -29.10
CA SER A 449 19.04 -53.22 -27.92
C SER A 449 20.55 -53.40 -27.98
N GLY A 450 21.33 -52.34 -27.72
CA GLY A 450 22.75 -52.52 -27.39
C GLY A 450 23.59 -51.24 -27.36
N GLU A 451 24.06 -50.93 -26.15
CA GLU A 451 25.32 -50.22 -25.81
C GLU A 451 25.34 -48.68 -25.93
N ARG A 452 26.01 -47.89 -25.06
CA ARG A 452 26.89 -48.15 -23.90
C ARG A 452 27.02 -46.85 -23.06
N ASP A 453 27.26 -47.07 -21.76
CA ASP A 453 27.81 -46.31 -20.62
C ASP A 453 28.28 -44.82 -20.67
N PRO A 454 28.39 -44.18 -19.47
CA PRO A 454 28.47 -42.74 -19.23
C PRO A 454 29.90 -42.21 -18.98
N GLU A 455 30.07 -40.89 -19.12
CA GLU A 455 30.90 -40.00 -18.28
C GLU A 455 31.02 -38.62 -18.95
N ARG A 456 30.36 -37.60 -18.38
CA ARG A 456 30.85 -36.22 -18.18
C ARG A 456 29.81 -35.31 -17.54
#